data_AF-A0A522EZH5-F1
#
_entry.id   AF-A0A522EZH5-F1
#
_cell.length_a   1.000
_cell.length_b   1.000
_cell.length_c   1.000
_cell.angle_alpha   90.00
_cell.angle_beta   90.00
_cell.angle_gamma   90.00
#
_symmetry.space_group_name_H-M   'P 1'
#
loop_
_entity.id
_entity.type
_entity.pdbx_description
1 polymer ?
#
loop_
_entity_poly.entity_id
_entity_poly.type
_entity_poly.pdbx_seq_one_letter_code
_entity_poly.pdbx_strand_id
1 'polypeptide(L)' 'MGINIYFWVGFHIFVFLMLALDLGVFHKHTHKVPVKEAVVWTFVWITLALLFNLFIFFEFGRTRALEFFT' A
#
# COMPACT_ATOMS: atom_id res chain seq x y z
N MET A 1 2.93 -9.24 -26.17
CA MET A 1 2.97 -8.32 -25.01
C MET A 1 4.20 -8.65 -24.19
N GLY A 2 5.30 -7.92 -24.38
CA GLY A 2 6.49 -8.09 -23.54
C GLY A 2 6.28 -7.36 -22.22
N ILE A 3 6.25 -8.10 -21.12
CA ILE A 3 6.20 -7.50 -19.79
C ILE A 3 7.47 -6.69 -19.61
N ASN A 4 7.32 -5.38 -19.39
CA ASN A 4 8.45 -4.48 -19.30
C ASN A 4 9.16 -4.66 -17.95
N ILE A 5 10.49 -4.80 -17.96
CA ILE A 5 11.29 -4.99 -16.74
C ILE A 5 11.10 -3.85 -15.72
N TYR A 6 10.78 -2.63 -16.17
CA TYR A 6 10.49 -1.48 -15.31
C TYR A 6 9.27 -1.73 -14.40
N PHE A 7 8.27 -2.50 -14.85
CA PHE A 7 7.14 -2.88 -14.01
C PHE A 7 7.54 -3.82 -12.87
N TRP A 8 8.41 -4.78 -13.17
CA TRP A 8 8.90 -5.75 -12.19
C TRP A 8 9.75 -5.07 -11.12
N VAL A 9 10.59 -4.13 -11.55
CA VAL A 9 11.41 -3.30 -10.66
C VAL A 9 10.53 -2.38 -9.80
N GLY A 10 9.54 -1.70 -10.40
CA GLY A 10 8.59 -0.87 -9.67
C GLY A 10 7.78 -1.65 -8.63
N PHE A 11 7.32 -2.85 -8.99
CA PHE A 11 6.61 -3.75 -8.09
C PHE A 11 7.49 -4.19 -6.90
N HIS A 12 8.73 -4.61 -7.15
CA HIS A 12 9.64 -5.02 -6.07
C HIS A 12 9.96 -3.85 -5.13
N ILE A 13 10.25 -2.66 -5.68
CA ILE A 13 10.50 -1.46 -4.88
C ILE A 13 9.29 -1.15 -4.00
N PHE A 14 8.07 -1.21 -4.56
CA PHE A 14 6.84 -0.98 -3.80
C PHE A 14 6.66 -2.01 -2.68
N VAL A 15 6.87 -3.30 -2.97
CA VAL A 15 6.78 -4.38 -1.97
C VAL A 15 7.81 -4.19 -0.86
N PHE A 16 9.08 -3.88 -1.19
CA PHE A 16 10.11 -3.63 -0.18
C PHE A 16 9.81 -2.39 0.65
N LEU A 17 9.25 -1.34 0.05
CA LEU A 17 8.85 -0.12 0.76
C LEU A 17 7.73 -0.41 1.77
N MET A 18 6.70 -1.16 1.37
CA MET A 18 5.64 -1.61 2.27
C MET A 18 6.21 -2.48 3.39
N LEU A 19 7.05 -3.47 3.06
CA LEU A 19 7.64 -4.37 4.04
C LEU A 19 8.52 -3.62 5.06
N ALA A 20 9.28 -2.61 4.62
CA ALA A 20 10.09 -1.77 5.49
C ALA A 20 9.25 -0.85 6.38
N LEU A 21 8.12 -0.34 5.87
CA LEU A 21 7.14 0.40 6.66
C LEU A 21 6.51 -0.50 7.72
N ASP A 22 6.03 -1.69 7.37
CA ASP A 22 5.47 -2.65 8.33
C ASP A 22 6.51 -3.04 9.39
N LEU A 23 7.70 -3.52 8.99
CA LEU A 23 8.73 -3.91 9.96
C LEU A 23 9.19 -2.72 10.82
N GLY A 24 9.42 -1.55 10.21
CA GLY A 24 9.96 -0.37 10.89
C GLY A 24 8.95 0.33 11.81
N VAL A 25 7.66 0.33 11.45
CA VAL A 25 6.59 0.91 12.27
C VAL A 25 6.19 -0.04 13.40
N PHE A 26 6.13 -1.36 13.15
CA PHE A 26 5.69 -2.32 14.16
C PHE A 26 6.78 -2.72 15.16
N HIS A 27 8.08 -2.61 14.84
CA HIS A 27 9.15 -2.99 15.78
C HIS A 27 9.47 -1.97 16.86
N LYS A 28 8.84 -0.79 16.91
CA LYS A 28 9.36 0.28 17.77
C LYS A 28 9.00 0.12 19.25
N HIS A 29 7.88 -0.47 19.67
CA HIS A 29 7.53 -0.45 21.10
C HIS A 29 6.77 -1.67 21.62
N THR A 30 7.39 -2.38 22.56
CA THR A 30 6.79 -3.29 23.56
C THR A 30 5.88 -2.51 24.54
N HIS A 31 5.01 -1.64 24.02
CA HIS A 31 3.96 -0.97 24.78
C HIS A 31 2.66 -1.22 24.04
N LYS A 32 1.65 -1.69 24.77
CA LYS A 32 0.31 -1.98 24.26
C LYS A 32 -0.15 -0.79 23.42
N VAL A 33 -0.19 -0.93 22.10
CA VAL A 33 -0.74 0.10 21.21
C VAL A 33 -2.17 0.34 21.68
N PRO A 34 -2.49 1.51 22.26
CA PRO A 34 -3.84 1.80 22.70
C PRO A 34 -4.75 1.78 21.48
N VAL A 35 -6.01 1.36 21.66
CA VAL A 35 -6.99 1.22 20.55
C VAL A 35 -7.06 2.49 19.67
N LYS A 36 -6.86 3.67 20.26
CA LYS A 36 -6.78 4.95 19.52
C LYS A 36 -5.66 4.99 18.47
N GLU A 37 -4.46 4.52 18.80
CA GLU A 37 -3.33 4.50 17.84
C GLU A 37 -3.57 3.46 16.74
N ALA A 38 -4.12 2.30 17.09
CA ALA A 38 -4.47 1.27 16.12
C ALA A 38 -5.52 1.77 15.10
N VAL A 39 -6.52 2.54 15.55
CA VAL A 39 -7.54 3.12 14.67
C VAL A 39 -6.94 4.18 13.74
N VAL A 40 -6.03 5.03 14.23
CA VAL A 40 -5.34 6.03 13.38
C VAL A 40 -4.51 5.33 12.31
N TRP A 41 -3.73 4.32 12.68
CA TRP A 41 -2.96 3.53 11.72
C TRP A 41 -3.87 2.84 10.70
N THR A 42 -4.98 2.25 11.13
CA THR A 42 -5.98 1.65 10.23
C THR A 42 -6.50 2.68 9.22
N PHE A 43 -6.82 3.90 9.67
CA PHE A 43 -7.30 4.97 8.81
C PHE A 43 -6.22 5.44 7.80
N VAL A 44 -4.96 5.49 8.23
CA VAL A 44 -3.81 5.82 7.36
C VAL A 44 -3.67 4.77 6.27
N TRP A 45 -3.72 3.48 6.62
CA TRP A 45 -3.62 2.38 5.66
C TRP A 45 -4.81 2.35 4.68
N ILE A 46 -6.04 2.58 5.16
CA ILE A 46 -7.23 2.68 4.31
C ILE A 46 -7.11 3.87 3.33
N THR A 47 -6.66 5.02 3.81
CA THR A 47 -6.47 6.21 2.97
C THR A 47 -5.39 6.01 1.93
N LEU A 48 -4.28 5.34 2.30
CA LEU A 48 -3.21 4.98 1.38
C LEU A 48 -3.69 4.00 0.30
N ALA A 49 -4.47 2.99 0.67
CA ALA A 49 -5.06 2.03 -0.27
C ALA A 49 -6.03 2.73 -1.24
N LEU A 50 -6.86 3.67 -0.75
CA LEU A 50 -7.75 4.48 -1.59
C LEU A 50 -6.97 5.38 -2.56
N LEU A 51 -5.90 6.03 -2.10
CA LEU A 51 -5.03 6.84 -2.97
C LEU A 51 -4.34 6.00 -4.03
N PHE A 52 -3.90 4.79 -3.69
CA PHE A 52 -3.30 3.87 -4.64
C PHE A 52 -4.32 3.37 -5.67
N ASN A 53 -5.56 3.07 -5.24
CA ASN A 53 -6.66 2.76 -6.16
C ASN A 53 -6.95 3.92 -7.11
N LEU A 54 -6.94 5.16 -6.62
CA LEU A 54 -7.09 6.36 -7.44
C LEU A 54 -5.95 6.52 -8.46
N PHE A 55 -4.71 6.24 -8.05
CA PHE A 55 -3.55 6.25 -8.95
C PHE A 55 -3.68 5.21 -10.07
N ILE A 56 -4.11 3.98 -9.73
CA ILE A 56 -4.40 2.94 -10.73
C ILE A 56 -5.54 3.38 -11.65
N PHE A 57 -6.57 4.04 -11.13
CA PHE A 57 -7.68 4.56 -11.93
C PHE A 57 -7.21 5.57 -12.98
N PHE A 58 -6.32 6.49 -12.60
CA PHE A 58 -5.76 7.48 -13.53
C PHE A 58 -4.84 6.86 -14.59
N GLU A 59 -3.96 5.95 -14.20
CA GLU A 59 -2.89 5.49 -15.10
C GLU A 59 -3.21 4.21 -15.88
N PHE A 60 -4.08 3.35 -15.34
CA PHE A 60 -4.46 2.07 -15.97
C PHE A 60 -5.92 2.01 -16.42
N GLY A 61 -6.69 3.06 -16.16
CA GLY A 61 -8.09 3.15 -16.53
C GLY A 61 -9.02 2.38 -15.59
N ARG A 62 -10.32 2.61 -15.76
CA ARG A 62 -11.40 2.19 -14.86
C ARG A 62 -11.49 0.67 -14.65
N THR A 63 -11.08 -0.14 -15.62
CA THR A 63 -11.16 -1.61 -15.54
C THR A 63 -10.19 -2.18 -14.51
N ARG A 64 -8.92 -1.76 -14.50
CA ARG A 64 -7.91 -2.28 -13.54
C ARG A 64 -8.08 -1.73 -12.14
N ALA A 65 -8.65 -0.52 -12.01
CA ALA A 65 -8.99 0.04 -10.70
C ALA A 65 -10.13 -0.71 -10.02
N LEU A 66 -11.13 -1.18 -10.78
CA LEU A 66 -12.21 -2.01 -10.26
C LEU A 66 -11.71 -3.41 -9.86
N GLU A 67 -10.80 -4.02 -10.64
CA GLU A 67 -10.13 -5.28 -10.28
C GLU A 67 -9.27 -5.18 -9.01
N PHE A 68 -8.76 -3.99 -8.69
CA PHE A 68 -8.00 -3.78 -7.45
C PHE A 68 -8.90 -3.51 -6.23
N PHE A 69 -10.15 -3.09 -6.45
CA PHE A 69 -11.08 -2.68 -5.39
C PHE A 69 -12.04 -3.80 -4.93
N THR A 70 -12.23 -4.84 -5.75
CA THR A 70 -13.10 -6.01 -5.49
C THR A 70 -12.25 -7.25 -5.33
#